data_AF-A0A7C3GJP0-F1
#
_entry.id   AF-A0A7C3GJP0-F1
#
_cell.length_a   1.000
_cell.length_b   1.000
_cell.length_c   1.000
_cell.angle_alpha   90.00
_cell.angle_beta   90.00
_cell.angle_gamma   90.00
#
_symmetry.space_group_name_H-M   'P 1'
#
loop_
_entity.id
_entity.type
_entity.pdbx_description
1 polymer ?
#
loop_
_entity_poly.entity_id
_entity_poly.type
_entity_poly.pdbx_seq_one_letter_code
_entity_poly.pdbx_strand_id
1 'polypeptide(L)'
;MDFNGLSIDQAPPISAPLRFFLTAPLFGIVAGIVLFFSDSAALMSRYSIDAIVVTHLITIGVFGFVMLGALTQMLPVLASAKIPKVKLLTTL
;
A
#
# COMPACT_ATOMS: atom_id res chain seq x y z
N MET A 1 23.20 10.79 -15.74
CA MET A 1 21.96 9.98 -15.62
C MET A 1 21.11 10.32 -16.83
N ASP A 2 20.69 9.33 -17.60
CA ASP A 2 19.81 9.53 -18.75
C ASP A 2 18.35 9.52 -18.26
N PHE A 3 17.65 10.63 -18.46
CA PHE A 3 16.24 10.80 -18.05
C PHE A 3 15.29 10.81 -19.25
N ASN A 4 15.79 10.44 -20.44
CA ASN A 4 14.97 10.43 -21.65
C ASN A 4 13.76 9.49 -21.47
N GLY A 5 12.56 10.02 -21.73
CA GLY A 5 11.30 9.28 -21.57
C GLY A 5 10.66 9.34 -20.17
N LEU A 6 11.27 10.02 -19.19
CA LEU A 6 10.68 10.23 -17.86
C LEU A 6 10.09 11.63 -17.70
N SER A 7 8.86 11.70 -17.19
CA SER A 7 8.16 12.95 -16.88
C SER A 7 8.41 13.38 -15.43
N ILE A 8 9.68 13.67 -15.09
CA ILE A 8 10.09 14.02 -13.72
C ILE A 8 9.33 15.25 -13.18
N ASP A 9 9.02 16.21 -14.04
CA ASP A 9 8.27 17.42 -13.69
C ASP A 9 6.81 17.14 -13.28
N GLN A 10 6.30 15.94 -13.60
CA GLN A 10 4.96 15.49 -13.21
C GLN A 10 4.96 14.74 -11.87
N ALA A 11 6.12 14.62 -11.20
CA ALA A 11 6.21 13.94 -9.91
C ALA A 11 5.26 14.60 -8.88
N PRO A 12 4.47 13.79 -8.14
CA PRO A 12 3.61 14.33 -7.10
C PRO A 12 4.44 14.85 -5.92
N PRO A 13 3.85 15.66 -5.03
CA PRO A 13 4.47 15.97 -3.74
C PRO A 13 4.79 14.67 -2.99
N ILE A 14 5.99 14.56 -2.41
CA ILE A 14 6.46 13.35 -1.71
C ILE A 14 5.53 12.89 -0.58
N SER A 15 4.79 13.83 0.02
CA SER A 15 3.80 13.53 1.05
C SER A 15 2.67 12.62 0.56
N ALA A 16 2.37 12.60 -0.75
CA ALA A 16 1.32 11.78 -1.33
C ALA A 16 1.64 10.27 -1.24
N PRO A 17 2.73 9.75 -1.84
CA PRO A 17 3.10 8.34 -1.69
C PRO A 17 3.48 7.97 -0.25
N LEU A 18 4.13 8.89 0.48
CA LEU A 18 4.64 8.62 1.82
C LEU A 18 3.53 8.26 2.81
N ARG A 19 2.37 8.91 2.74
CA ARG A 19 1.24 8.60 3.62
C ARG A 19 0.79 7.15 3.48
N PHE A 20 0.67 6.65 2.25
CA PHE A 20 0.34 5.24 2.03
C PHE A 20 1.44 4.30 2.54
N PHE A 21 2.72 4.63 2.30
CA PHE A 21 3.83 3.83 2.80
C PHE A 21 3.98 3.83 4.31
N LEU A 22 3.53 4.87 5.01
CA LEU A 22 3.51 4.90 6.49
C LEU A 22 2.32 4.12 7.06
N THR A 23 1.19 4.06 6.34
CA THR A 23 0.03 3.28 6.76
C THR A 23 0.23 1.78 6.55
N ALA A 24 0.93 1.34 5.49
CA ALA A 24 1.15 -0.08 5.21
C ALA A 24 1.80 -0.87 6.37
N PRO A 25 2.87 -0.38 7.04
CA PRO A 25 3.46 -1.03 8.21
C PRO A 25 2.49 -1.22 9.37
N LEU A 26 1.53 -0.31 9.56
CA LEU A 26 0.53 -0.45 10.62
C LEU A 26 -0.31 -1.72 10.42
N PHE A 27 -0.73 -1.99 9.18
CA PHE A 27 -1.42 -3.25 8.86
C PHE A 27 -0.55 -4.47 9.06
N GLY A 28 0.75 -4.39 8.77
CA GLY A 28 1.71 -5.46 9.03
C GLY A 28 1.86 -5.76 10.53
N ILE A 29 1.92 -4.71 11.36
CA ILE A 29 1.94 -4.84 12.82
C ILE A 29 0.65 -5.49 13.33
N VAL A 30 -0.52 -5.03 12.86
CA VAL A 30 -1.80 -5.62 13.25
C VAL A 30 -1.89 -7.09 12.81
N ALA A 31 -1.43 -7.42 11.61
CA ALA A 31 -1.37 -8.82 11.14
C ALA A 31 -0.46 -9.68 12.03
N GLY A 32 0.70 -9.15 12.42
CA GLY A 32 1.61 -9.82 13.35
C GLY A 32 0.99 -10.03 14.74
N ILE A 33 0.24 -9.06 15.26
CA ILE A 33 -0.50 -9.19 16.52
C ILE A 33 -1.57 -10.28 16.40
N VAL A 34 -2.37 -10.27 15.34
CA VAL A 34 -3.39 -11.32 15.12
C VAL A 34 -2.73 -12.69 15.06
N LEU A 35 -1.67 -12.85 14.26
CA LEU A 35 -0.92 -14.10 14.16
C LEU A 35 -0.33 -14.57 15.50
N PHE A 36 0.16 -13.65 16.33
CA PHE A 36 0.74 -13.97 17.63
C PHE A 36 -0.28 -14.53 18.62
N PHE A 37 -1.54 -14.10 18.52
CA PHE A 37 -2.63 -14.57 19.39
C PHE A 37 -3.50 -15.67 18.77
N SER A 38 -3.33 -15.96 17.48
CA SER A 38 -4.07 -17.03 16.78
C SER A 38 -3.54 -18.42 17.12
N ASP A 39 -4.46 -19.40 17.21
CA ASP A 39 -4.09 -20.81 17.30
C ASP A 39 -3.65 -21.35 15.93
N SER A 40 -2.61 -22.18 15.94
CA SER A 40 -2.05 -22.79 14.73
C SER A 40 -3.08 -23.65 13.99
N ALA A 41 -3.96 -24.37 14.69
CA ALA A 41 -5.00 -25.16 14.05
C ALA A 41 -6.05 -24.28 13.34
N ALA A 42 -6.35 -23.11 13.90
CA ALA A 42 -7.23 -22.14 13.25
C ALA A 42 -6.63 -21.61 11.95
N LEU A 43 -5.33 -21.33 11.92
CA LEU A 43 -4.63 -20.84 10.71
C LEU A 43 -4.49 -21.90 9.61
N MET A 44 -4.56 -23.20 9.94
CA MET A 44 -4.52 -24.29 8.95
C MET A 44 -5.82 -24.39 8.13
N SER A 45 -6.93 -23.83 8.62
CA SER A 45 -8.18 -23.78 7.86
C SER A 45 -8.28 -22.46 7.09
N ARG A 46 -8.29 -22.54 5.75
CA ARG A 46 -8.51 -21.37 4.88
C ARG A 46 -9.85 -20.65 5.07
N TYR A 47 -10.79 -21.28 5.77
CA TYR A 47 -12.12 -20.73 6.05
C TYR A 47 -12.25 -20.19 7.49
N SER A 48 -11.19 -20.28 8.30
CA SER A 48 -11.21 -19.68 9.64
C SER A 48 -11.22 -18.16 9.54
N ILE A 49 -11.85 -17.53 10.52
CA ILE A 49 -11.89 -16.06 10.61
C ILE A 49 -10.47 -15.50 10.74
N ASP A 50 -9.61 -16.11 11.54
CA ASP A 50 -8.21 -15.72 11.73
C ASP A 50 -7.43 -15.70 10.41
N ALA A 51 -7.50 -16.78 9.62
CA ALA A 51 -6.82 -16.87 8.34
C ALA A 51 -7.35 -15.82 7.34
N ILE A 52 -8.66 -15.60 7.31
CA ILE A 52 -9.30 -14.56 6.49
C ILE A 52 -8.81 -13.17 6.91
N VAL A 53 -8.84 -12.85 8.20
CA VAL A 53 -8.40 -11.55 8.73
C VAL A 53 -6.94 -11.27 8.39
N VAL A 54 -6.04 -12.21 8.66
CA VAL A 54 -4.61 -12.06 8.34
C VAL A 54 -4.40 -11.86 6.84
N THR A 55 -5.11 -12.64 6.00
CA THR A 55 -5.02 -12.52 4.55
C THR A 55 -5.41 -11.11 4.08
N HIS A 56 -6.50 -10.54 4.61
CA HIS A 56 -6.95 -9.19 4.25
C HIS A 56 -6.01 -8.11 4.78
N LEU A 57 -5.50 -8.25 6.01
CA LEU A 57 -4.52 -7.30 6.57
C LEU A 57 -3.24 -7.25 5.71
N ILE A 58 -2.75 -8.38 5.24
CA ILE A 58 -1.56 -8.41 4.38
C ILE A 58 -1.88 -7.93 2.96
N THR A 59 -2.91 -8.49 2.31
CA THR A 59 -3.16 -8.19 0.89
C THR A 59 -3.75 -6.80 0.67
N ILE A 60 -4.83 -6.45 1.37
CA ILE A 60 -5.48 -5.14 1.20
C ILE A 60 -4.76 -4.09 2.06
N GLY A 61 -4.38 -4.43 3.30
CA GLY A 61 -3.75 -3.49 4.22
C GLY A 61 -2.30 -3.18 3.87
N VAL A 62 -1.43 -4.18 3.73
CA VAL A 62 0.00 -3.94 3.42
C VAL A 62 0.18 -3.70 1.92
N PHE A 63 -0.11 -4.69 1.08
CA PHE A 63 0.18 -4.60 -0.35
C PHE A 63 -0.68 -3.55 -1.04
N GLY A 64 -1.97 -3.46 -0.72
CA GLY A 64 -2.85 -2.42 -1.25
C GLY A 64 -2.29 -1.02 -1.02
N PHE A 65 -1.90 -0.68 0.21
CA PHE A 65 -1.32 0.63 0.52
C PHE A 65 0.05 0.84 -0.15
N VAL A 66 0.95 -0.16 -0.17
CA VAL A 66 2.23 -0.05 -0.88
C VAL A 66 2.01 0.19 -2.37
N MET A 67 1.11 -0.56 -3.01
CA MET A 67 0.81 -0.42 -4.43
C MET A 67 0.19 0.94 -4.73
N LEU A 68 -0.75 1.42 -3.90
CA LEU A 68 -1.34 2.76 -4.06
C LEU A 68 -0.28 3.85 -3.93
N GLY A 69 0.57 3.79 -2.90
CA GLY A 69 1.70 4.71 -2.74
C GLY A 69 2.61 4.73 -3.96
N ALA A 70 3.04 3.55 -4.41
CA ALA A 70 3.89 3.41 -5.59
C ALA A 70 3.22 3.94 -6.87
N LEU A 71 1.93 3.64 -7.09
CA LEU A 71 1.18 4.13 -8.24
C LEU A 71 1.07 5.65 -8.24
N THR A 72 0.87 6.28 -7.08
CA THR A 72 0.82 7.76 -7.03
C THR A 72 2.11 8.39 -7.51
N GLN A 73 3.27 7.78 -7.24
CA GLN A 73 4.58 8.31 -7.62
C GLN A 73 5.00 7.89 -9.03
N MET A 74 4.81 6.63 -9.39
CA MET A 74 5.34 6.04 -10.63
C MET A 74 4.45 6.34 -11.84
N LEU A 75 3.12 6.37 -11.68
CA LEU A 75 2.21 6.56 -12.81
C LEU A 75 2.39 7.94 -13.50
N PRO A 76 2.55 9.06 -12.75
CA PRO A 76 2.84 10.36 -13.38
C PRO A 76 4.21 10.41 -14.06
N VAL A 77 5.23 9.79 -13.47
CA VAL A 77 6.61 9.89 -13.95
C VAL A 77 6.88 8.97 -15.13
N LEU A 78 6.39 7.72 -15.08
CA LEU A 78 6.66 6.69 -16.09
C LEU A 78 5.65 6.70 -17.24
N ALA A 79 4.38 6.94 -16.94
CA ALA A 79 3.29 6.86 -17.91
C ALA A 79 2.75 8.23 -18.33
N SER A 80 3.32 9.33 -17.82
CA SER A 80 2.84 10.71 -18.06
C SER A 80 1.35 10.90 -17.76
N ALA A 81 0.81 10.10 -16.84
CA ALA A 81 -0.60 10.14 -16.48
C ALA A 81 -0.86 11.25 -15.46
N LYS A 82 -1.91 12.05 -15.68
CA LYS A 82 -2.30 13.10 -14.75
C LYS A 82 -3.19 12.54 -13.64
N ILE A 83 -2.76 12.66 -12.39
CA ILE A 83 -3.58 12.36 -11.21
C ILE A 83 -4.19 13.67 -10.69
N PRO A 84 -5.47 13.98 -11.00
CA PRO A 84 -6.09 15.22 -10.56
C PRO A 84 -6.20 15.25 -9.04
N LYS A 85 -5.92 16.42 -8.43
CA LYS A 85 -6.08 16.65 -6.99
C LYS A 85 -5.38 15.59 -6.11
N VAL A 86 -4.18 15.16 -6.48
CA VAL A 86 -3.40 14.11 -5.75
C VAL A 86 -3.31 14.35 -4.24
N LYS A 87 -3.22 15.60 -3.78
CA LYS A 87 -3.25 15.92 -2.34
C LYS A 87 -4.57 15.48 -1.71
N LEU A 88 -5.72 15.77 -2.30
CA LEU A 88 -7.02 15.37 -1.74
C LEU A 88 -7.14 13.84 -1.65
N LEU A 89 -6.75 13.14 -2.73
CA LEU A 89 -6.80 11.67 -2.79
C LEU A 89 -5.91 10.99 -1.75
N THR A 90 -4.84 11.65 -1.33
CA THR A 90 -3.85 11.12 -0.39
C THR A 90 -4.04 11.66 1.03
N THR A 91 -5.12 12.39 1.33
CA THR A 91 -5.39 12.95 2.68
C THR A 91 -6.52 12.24 3.43
N LEU A 92 -7.20 11.28 2.80
CA LEU A 92 -8.10 10.35 3.51
C LEU A 92 -7.29 9.34 4.32
#